data_AF-A0A382GJU4-F1
#
_entry.id   AF-A0A382GJU4-F1
#
_cell.length_a   1.000
_cell.length_b   1.000
_cell.length_c   1.000
_cell.angle_alpha   90.00
_cell.angle_beta   90.00
_cell.angle_gamma   90.00
#
_symmetry.space_group_name_H-M   'P 1'
#
loop_
_entity.id
_entity.type
_entity.pdbx_description
1 polymer ?
#
loop_
_entity_poly.entity_id
_entity_poly.type
_entity_poly.pdbx_seq_one_letter_code
_entity_poly.pdbx_strand_id
1 'polypeptide(L)'
;MLQEVDPSILTKVYEVQLEEYPKDENECDAFLVTGSKVSAYEDLPWINKLKEFIQSLHANKKKIIGICFGHQLIAEALGGIVIKSNKGWHVGVDSVKVNDEAKIFGIPNDVFNLIYNHQDEVHTLPKNAKLLASSENCPI
;
A
#
# COMPACT_ATOMS: atom_id res chain seq x y z
N MET A 1 -10.21 -18.94 -7.36
CA MET A 1 -11.51 -19.03 -6.68
C MET A 1 -11.35 -18.30 -5.36
N LEU A 2 -12.15 -17.27 -5.07
CA LEU A 2 -12.10 -16.59 -3.77
C LEU A 2 -12.58 -17.58 -2.71
N GLN A 3 -11.78 -17.80 -1.67
CA GLN A 3 -12.15 -18.64 -0.54
C GLN A 3 -13.07 -17.86 0.41
N GLU A 4 -13.80 -18.55 1.26
CA GLU A 4 -14.55 -17.91 2.35
C GLU A 4 -13.59 -17.11 3.25
N VAL A 5 -14.06 -15.93 3.69
CA VAL A 5 -13.33 -15.11 4.66
C VAL A 5 -13.22 -15.91 5.96
N ASP A 6 -12.01 -16.02 6.51
CA ASP A 6 -11.80 -16.61 7.83
C ASP A 6 -12.63 -15.84 8.87
N PRO A 7 -13.64 -16.49 9.49
CA PRO A 7 -14.58 -15.81 10.39
C PRO A 7 -13.93 -15.35 11.69
N SER A 8 -12.70 -15.76 11.97
CA SER A 8 -11.92 -15.28 13.12
C SER A 8 -11.29 -13.90 12.89
N ILE A 9 -11.24 -13.41 11.65
CA ILE A 9 -10.73 -12.08 11.34
C ILE A 9 -11.75 -11.03 11.76
N LEU A 10 -11.38 -10.23 12.75
CA LEU A 10 -12.15 -9.06 13.18
C LEU A 10 -11.57 -7.80 12.54
N THR A 11 -12.44 -6.92 12.06
CA THR A 11 -12.04 -5.64 11.46
C THR A 11 -12.56 -4.48 12.28
N LYS A 12 -11.73 -3.47 12.48
CA LYS A 12 -12.10 -2.18 13.06
C LYS A 12 -11.69 -1.07 12.10
N VAL A 13 -12.60 -0.13 11.86
CA VAL A 13 -12.40 0.99 10.95
C VAL A 13 -12.02 2.23 11.74
N TYR A 14 -11.03 2.96 11.24
CA TYR A 14 -10.56 4.23 11.79
C TYR A 14 -10.57 5.27 10.68
N GLU A 15 -11.40 6.31 10.80
CA GLU A 15 -11.44 7.40 9.83
C GLU A 15 -10.36 8.44 10.14
N VAL A 16 -9.16 8.17 9.62
CA VAL A 16 -7.96 8.99 9.84
C VAL A 16 -8.09 10.44 9.33
N GLN A 17 -8.97 10.70 8.36
CA GLN A 17 -9.29 12.06 7.90
C GLN A 17 -10.05 12.87 8.96
N LEU A 18 -10.76 12.20 9.87
CA LEU A 18 -11.44 12.78 11.04
C LEU A 18 -10.57 12.68 12.30
N GLU A 19 -9.28 12.39 12.14
CA GLU A 19 -8.33 12.15 13.21
C GLU A 19 -8.69 10.99 14.15
N GLU A 20 -9.47 10.04 13.67
CA GLU A 20 -9.75 8.81 14.40
C GLU A 20 -8.62 7.82 14.17
N TYR A 21 -7.92 7.46 15.26
CA TYR A 21 -6.83 6.51 15.26
C TYR A 21 -7.02 5.50 16.40
N PRO A 22 -6.37 4.32 16.35
CA PRO A 22 -6.22 3.47 17.52
C PRO A 22 -5.61 4.28 18.66
N LYS A 23 -6.11 4.07 19.88
CA LYS A 23 -5.51 4.63 21.09
C LYS A 23 -4.19 3.93 21.40
N ASP A 24 -4.08 2.67 20.98
CA ASP A 24 -2.88 1.85 21.10
C ASP A 24 -2.66 1.05 19.80
N GLU A 25 -1.42 0.97 19.33
CA GLU A 25 -1.02 0.19 18.14
C GLU A 25 -1.14 -1.34 18.34
N ASN A 26 -1.38 -1.80 19.57
CA ASN A 26 -1.69 -3.18 19.92
C ASN A 26 -3.19 -3.49 19.88
N GLU A 27 -4.06 -2.52 19.56
CA GLU A 27 -5.48 -2.79 19.32
C GLU A 27 -5.72 -3.72 18.12
N CYS A 28 -4.77 -3.80 17.19
CA CYS A 28 -4.85 -4.64 16.00
C CYS A 28 -3.53 -5.38 15.75
N ASP A 29 -3.63 -6.62 15.25
CA ASP A 29 -2.47 -7.41 14.85
C ASP A 29 -1.83 -6.92 13.53
N ALA A 30 -2.63 -6.25 12.70
CA ALA A 30 -2.24 -5.71 11.41
C ALA A 30 -3.09 -4.50 11.05
N PHE A 31 -2.56 -3.65 10.16
CA PHE A 31 -3.21 -2.44 9.69
C PHE A 31 -3.35 -2.46 8.17
N LEU A 32 -4.52 -2.10 7.67
CA LEU A 32 -4.81 -1.95 6.25
C LEU A 32 -5.05 -0.47 5.94
N VAL A 33 -4.21 0.12 5.10
CA VAL A 33 -4.37 1.48 4.57
C VAL A 33 -5.04 1.38 3.20
N THR A 34 -6.24 1.94 3.11
CA THR A 34 -7.09 1.86 1.92
C THR A 34 -6.72 2.91 0.85
N GLY A 35 -7.44 2.86 -0.28
CA GLY A 35 -7.32 3.87 -1.33
C GLY A 35 -7.91 5.22 -0.92
N SER A 36 -7.47 6.29 -1.58
CA SER A 36 -7.99 7.65 -1.45
C SER A 36 -7.99 8.36 -2.80
N LYS A 37 -8.72 9.48 -2.89
CA LYS A 37 -8.76 10.33 -4.09
C LYS A 37 -7.65 11.40 -4.12
N VAL A 38 -6.99 11.62 -2.98
CA VAL A 38 -5.86 12.54 -2.86
C VAL A 38 -4.54 11.84 -3.20
N SER A 39 -3.52 12.65 -3.46
CA SER A 39 -2.17 12.17 -3.75
C SER A 39 -1.38 11.95 -2.45
N ALA A 40 -0.55 10.90 -2.39
CA ALA A 40 0.22 10.55 -1.19
C ALA A 40 1.27 11.61 -0.77
N TYR A 41 1.66 12.48 -1.69
CA TYR A 41 2.62 13.56 -1.49
C TYR A 41 1.95 14.92 -1.17
N GLU A 42 0.62 14.99 -1.07
CA GLU A 42 -0.06 16.24 -0.69
C GLU A 42 0.25 16.63 0.77
N ASP A 43 0.48 17.92 1.00
CA ASP A 43 0.73 18.48 2.33
C ASP A 43 -0.59 18.77 3.05
N LEU A 44 -1.29 17.70 3.45
CA LEU A 44 -2.50 17.78 4.27
C LEU A 44 -2.19 17.28 5.69
N PRO A 45 -2.73 17.93 6.75
CA PRO A 45 -2.43 17.55 8.13
C PRO A 45 -2.69 16.07 8.44
N TRP A 46 -3.79 15.51 7.94
CA TRP A 46 -4.12 14.10 8.17
C TRP A 46 -3.20 13.14 7.40
N ILE A 47 -2.69 13.53 6.23
CA ILE A 47 -1.71 12.74 5.45
C ILE A 47 -0.40 12.68 6.23
N ASN A 48 0.09 13.83 6.69
CA ASN A 48 1.33 13.91 7.47
C ASN A 48 1.22 13.09 8.76
N LYS A 49 0.11 13.21 9.50
CA LYS A 49 -0.18 12.42 10.69
C LYS A 49 -0.26 10.91 10.38
N LEU A 50 -0.83 10.53 9.24
CA LEU A 50 -0.87 9.14 8.81
C LEU A 50 0.51 8.60 8.42
N LYS A 51 1.38 9.41 7.79
CA LYS A 51 2.78 9.05 7.53
C LYS A 51 3.54 8.81 8.84
N GLU A 52 3.38 9.69 9.83
CA GLU A 52 3.96 9.53 11.17
C GLU A 52 3.46 8.24 11.85
N PHE A 53 2.16 7.97 11.77
CA PHE A 53 1.58 6.74 12.31
C PHE A 53 2.15 5.48 11.63
N ILE A 54 2.26 5.48 10.29
CA ILE A 54 2.89 4.39 9.53
C ILE A 54 4.35 4.19 9.96
N GLN A 55 5.10 5.26 10.17
CA GLN A 55 6.49 5.20 10.66
C GLN A 55 6.56 4.56 12.06
N SER A 56 5.65 4.93 12.97
CA SER A 56 5.54 4.30 14.30
C SER A 56 5.24 2.80 14.19
N LEU A 57 4.22 2.43 13.41
CA LEU A 57 3.86 1.04 13.16
C LEU A 57 5.05 0.23 12.60
N HIS A 58 5.79 0.82 11.64
CA HIS A 58 6.97 0.20 11.06
C HIS A 58 8.10 0.01 12.08
N ALA A 59 8.38 1.03 12.89
CA ALA A 59 9.39 0.98 13.95
C ALA A 59 9.07 -0.11 14.99
N ASN A 60 7.78 -0.30 15.32
CA ASN A 60 7.29 -1.35 16.21
C ASN A 60 7.03 -2.69 15.51
N LYS A 61 7.46 -2.85 14.26
CA LYS A 61 7.37 -4.09 13.46
C LYS A 61 5.93 -4.61 13.32
N LYS A 62 4.95 -3.71 13.30
CA LYS A 62 3.55 -4.03 12.99
C LYS A 62 3.39 -4.38 11.52
N LYS A 63 2.45 -5.27 11.22
CA LYS A 63 2.13 -5.64 9.84
C LYS A 63 1.26 -4.54 9.22
N ILE A 64 1.67 -4.03 8.07
CA ILE A 64 0.96 -2.98 7.34
C ILE A 64 0.74 -3.43 5.90
N ILE A 65 -0.49 -3.31 5.42
CA ILE A 65 -0.87 -3.55 4.03
C ILE A 65 -1.39 -2.22 3.48
N GLY A 66 -0.92 -1.82 2.31
CA GLY A 66 -1.40 -0.63 1.61
C GLY A 66 -2.01 -1.00 0.26
N ILE A 67 -3.15 -0.39 -0.09
CA ILE A 67 -3.82 -0.60 -1.38
C ILE A 67 -3.98 0.75 -2.09
N CYS A 68 -3.59 0.82 -3.37
CA CYS A 68 -3.58 2.05 -4.16
C CYS A 68 -2.85 3.20 -3.39
N PHE A 69 -3.53 4.30 -3.10
CA PHE A 69 -3.01 5.37 -2.23
C PHE A 69 -2.30 4.85 -0.97
N GLY A 70 -2.82 3.81 -0.31
CA GLY A 70 -2.20 3.26 0.88
C GLY A 70 -0.79 2.70 0.64
N HIS A 71 -0.53 2.03 -0.48
CA HIS A 71 0.81 1.53 -0.78
C HIS A 71 1.78 2.67 -1.12
N GLN A 72 1.28 3.69 -1.81
CA GLN A 72 2.03 4.90 -2.14
C GLN A 72 2.41 5.66 -0.87
N LEU A 73 1.45 5.80 0.06
CA LEU A 73 1.67 6.49 1.32
C LEU A 73 2.66 5.75 2.23
N ILE A 74 2.62 4.41 2.26
CA ILE A 74 3.63 3.61 2.94
C ILE A 74 5.01 3.83 2.32
N ALA A 75 5.10 3.86 1.00
CA ALA A 75 6.37 4.13 0.31
C ALA A 75 6.91 5.51 0.71
N GLU A 76 6.10 6.57 0.61
CA GLU A 76 6.43 7.94 1.04
C GLU A 76 6.87 8.00 2.51
N ALA A 77 6.09 7.42 3.42
CA ALA A 77 6.37 7.41 4.85
C ALA A 77 7.72 6.74 5.18
N LEU A 78 8.17 5.79 4.36
CA LEU A 78 9.41 5.04 4.55
C LEU A 78 10.56 5.54 3.66
N GLY A 79 10.43 6.75 3.09
CA GLY A 79 11.49 7.42 2.33
C GLY A 79 11.59 6.99 0.86
N GLY A 80 10.57 6.34 0.33
CA GLY A 80 10.33 6.24 -1.10
C GLY A 80 9.80 7.56 -1.67
N ILE A 81 9.65 7.62 -3.00
CA ILE A 81 9.16 8.80 -3.71
C ILE A 81 7.95 8.39 -4.54
N VAL A 82 6.84 9.09 -4.37
CA VAL A 82 5.64 8.97 -5.22
C VAL A 82 5.52 10.20 -6.10
N ILE A 83 5.22 9.97 -7.37
CA ILE A 83 5.00 11.05 -8.33
C ILE A 83 3.73 10.81 -9.11
N LYS A 84 3.21 11.87 -9.72
CA LYS A 84 2.24 11.74 -10.79
C LYS A 84 2.88 11.08 -12.00
N SER A 85 2.27 10.01 -12.52
CA SER A 85 2.77 9.27 -13.67
C SER A 85 2.80 10.17 -14.92
N ASN A 86 3.91 10.12 -15.65
CA ASN A 86 4.06 10.83 -16.93
C ASN A 86 3.26 10.16 -18.07
N LYS A 87 2.77 8.94 -17.88
CA LYS A 87 1.93 8.19 -18.83
C LYS A 87 0.44 8.55 -18.73
N GLY A 88 0.05 9.33 -17.72
CA GLY A 88 -1.34 9.67 -17.44
C GLY A 88 -2.05 8.60 -16.60
N TRP A 89 -3.34 8.41 -16.85
CA TRP A 89 -4.17 7.47 -16.08
C TRP A 89 -3.88 6.02 -16.46
N HIS A 90 -3.69 5.17 -15.45
CA HIS A 90 -3.67 3.71 -15.60
C HIS A 90 -5.00 3.14 -15.08
N VAL A 91 -5.89 2.81 -16.02
CA VAL A 91 -7.25 2.36 -15.73
C VAL A 91 -7.55 1.09 -16.52
N GLY A 92 -8.01 0.05 -15.83
CA GLY A 92 -8.40 -1.21 -16.45
C GLY A 92 -7.73 -2.40 -15.79
N VAL A 93 -7.47 -3.44 -16.58
CA VAL A 93 -6.78 -4.65 -16.12
C VAL A 93 -5.42 -4.70 -16.78
N ASP A 94 -4.36 -4.87 -15.98
CA ASP A 94 -2.99 -5.05 -16.47
C ASP A 94 -2.37 -6.32 -15.88
N SER A 95 -1.47 -6.93 -16.63
CA SER A 95 -0.76 -8.14 -16.25
C SER A 95 0.52 -7.78 -15.51
N VAL A 96 0.62 -8.22 -14.26
CA VAL A 96 1.74 -7.99 -13.37
C VAL A 96 2.58 -9.25 -13.31
N LYS A 97 3.86 -9.13 -13.63
CA LYS A 97 4.81 -10.22 -13.49
C LYS A 97 5.40 -10.22 -12.10
N VAL A 98 5.38 -11.38 -11.47
CA VAL A 98 5.95 -11.63 -10.16
C VAL A 98 7.40 -12.08 -10.32
N ASN A 99 8.28 -11.61 -9.44
CA ASN A 99 9.70 -11.97 -9.45
C ASN A 99 10.03 -13.06 -8.41
N ASP A 100 11.27 -13.52 -8.40
CA ASP A 100 11.69 -14.62 -7.51
C ASP A 100 11.61 -14.27 -6.01
N GLU A 101 11.67 -12.99 -5.63
CA GLU A 101 11.53 -12.56 -4.22
C GLU A 101 10.13 -12.87 -3.67
N ALA A 102 9.12 -12.83 -4.52
CA ALA A 102 7.74 -13.12 -4.14
C ALA A 102 7.48 -14.61 -3.87
N LYS A 103 8.30 -15.52 -4.42
CA LYS A 103 8.15 -16.98 -4.20
C LYS A 103 8.35 -17.34 -2.73
N ILE A 104 9.16 -16.57 -2.00
CA ILE A 104 9.36 -16.72 -0.55
C ILE A 104 8.05 -16.51 0.22
N PHE A 105 7.11 -15.74 -0.35
CA PHE A 105 5.78 -15.48 0.22
C PHE A 105 4.70 -16.46 -0.29
N GLY A 106 5.09 -17.54 -0.98
CA GLY A 106 4.18 -18.59 -1.43
C GLY A 106 3.28 -18.20 -2.61
N ILE A 107 3.65 -17.16 -3.37
CA ILE A 107 2.88 -16.68 -4.53
C ILE A 107 3.17 -17.60 -5.73
N PRO A 108 2.17 -18.39 -6.22
CA PRO A 108 2.44 -19.53 -7.11
C PRO A 108 2.43 -19.22 -8.61
N ASN A 109 1.87 -18.08 -9.03
CA ASN A 109 1.79 -17.70 -10.45
C ASN A 109 2.86 -16.65 -10.76
N ASP A 110 3.53 -16.82 -11.91
CA ASP A 110 4.50 -15.83 -12.39
C ASP A 110 3.82 -14.55 -12.92
N VAL A 111 2.50 -14.60 -13.20
CA VAL A 111 1.72 -13.45 -13.72
C VAL A 111 0.32 -13.39 -13.09
N PHE A 112 -0.12 -12.19 -12.68
CA PHE A 112 -1.47 -11.89 -12.21
C PHE A 112 -2.10 -10.78 -13.02
N ASN A 113 -3.42 -10.88 -13.26
CA ASN A 113 -4.18 -9.76 -13.79
C ASN A 113 -4.76 -8.95 -12.62
N LEU A 114 -4.33 -7.70 -12.47
CA LEU A 114 -4.80 -6.81 -11.42
C LEU A 114 -5.61 -5.66 -12.00
N ILE A 115 -6.52 -5.13 -11.19
CA ILE A 115 -7.33 -3.95 -11.54
C ILE A 115 -6.56 -2.71 -11.12
N TYR A 116 -6.42 -1.77 -12.05
CA TYR A 116 -5.75 -0.50 -11.86
C TYR A 116 -6.74 0.66 -12.01
N ASN A 117 -6.60 1.64 -11.12
CA ASN A 117 -7.29 2.93 -11.19
C ASN A 117 -6.49 3.98 -10.42
N HIS A 118 -5.40 4.44 -11.02
CA HIS A 118 -4.52 5.45 -10.42
C HIS A 118 -3.88 6.33 -11.49
N GLN A 119 -3.42 7.51 -11.06
CA GLN A 119 -2.59 8.41 -11.88
C GLN A 119 -1.21 8.64 -11.26
N ASP A 120 -0.99 8.20 -10.03
CA ASP A 120 0.26 8.34 -9.31
C ASP A 120 0.97 6.99 -9.17
N GLU A 121 2.29 6.99 -9.12
CA GLU A 121 3.11 5.77 -9.03
C GLU A 121 4.24 5.97 -8.02
N VAL A 122 4.66 4.87 -7.39
CA VAL A 122 5.90 4.87 -6.63
C VAL A 122 7.04 4.94 -7.64
N HIS A 123 7.77 6.05 -7.66
CA HIS A 123 8.91 6.25 -8.54
C HIS A 123 10.20 5.67 -7.96
N THR A 124 10.33 5.73 -6.63
CA THR A 124 11.52 5.22 -5.92
C THR A 124 11.08 4.41 -4.73
N LEU A 125 11.56 3.17 -4.65
CA LEU A 125 11.32 2.29 -3.52
C LEU A 125 11.99 2.82 -2.23
N PRO A 126 11.37 2.61 -1.06
CA PRO A 126 12.07 2.73 0.21
C PRO A 126 13.36 1.91 0.22
N LYS A 127 14.41 2.41 0.88
CA LYS A 127 15.77 1.83 0.85
C LYS A 127 15.83 0.32 1.14
N ASN A 128 14.95 -0.19 2.00
CA ASN A 128 14.94 -1.59 2.44
C ASN A 128 13.74 -2.38 1.88
N ALA A 129 12.97 -1.80 0.95
CA ALA A 129 11.86 -2.49 0.32
C ALA A 129 12.36 -3.44 -0.76
N LYS A 130 11.67 -4.57 -0.91
CA LYS A 130 11.87 -5.51 -2.01
C LYS A 130 10.69 -5.39 -2.98
N LEU A 131 10.99 -5.15 -4.25
CA LEU A 131 9.99 -5.27 -5.30
C LEU A 131 9.60 -6.74 -5.42
N LEU A 132 8.30 -7.03 -5.44
CA LEU A 132 7.80 -8.41 -5.59
C LEU A 132 7.17 -8.65 -6.96
N ALA A 133 6.62 -7.60 -7.58
CA ALA A 133 5.92 -7.71 -8.84
C ALA A 133 5.93 -6.35 -9.57
N SER A 134 5.83 -6.36 -10.89
CA SER A 134 5.84 -5.15 -11.73
C SER A 134 5.14 -5.38 -13.06
N SER A 135 4.66 -4.33 -13.73
CA SER A 135 4.24 -4.36 -15.13
C SER A 135 5.02 -3.35 -15.97
N GLU A 136 4.85 -3.36 -17.30
CA GLU A 136 5.44 -2.36 -18.19
C GLU A 136 4.89 -0.95 -17.90
N ASN A 137 3.63 -0.87 -17.45
CA ASN A 137 2.97 0.40 -17.15
C ASN A 137 3.32 0.90 -15.75
N CYS A 138 3.43 0.01 -14.76
CA CYS A 138 3.77 0.33 -13.37
C CYS A 138 4.97 -0.55 -12.92
N PRO A 139 6.21 -0.03 -13.00
CA PRO A 139 7.41 -0.83 -12.73
C PRO A 139 7.65 -1.09 -11.24
N ILE A 140 6.92 -0.41 -10.34
CA ILE A 140 7.04 -0.48 -8.88
C ILE A 140 5.66 -0.62 -8.24
#